data_AF-A0A2G9SG07-F1
#
_entry.id   AF-A0A2G9SG07-F1
#
_cell.length_a   1.000
_cell.length_b   1.000
_cell.length_c   1.000
_cell.angle_alpha   90.00
_cell.angle_beta   90.00
_cell.angle_gamma   90.00
#
_symmetry.space_group_name_H-M   'P 1'
#
loop_
_entity.id
_entity.type
_entity.pdbx_description
1 polymer ?
#
loop_
_entity_poly.entity_id
_entity_poly.type
_entity_poly.pdbx_seq_one_letter_code
_entity_poly.pdbx_strand_id
1 'polypeptide(L)'
;MQELGTRWETVCTLSISKQTRLEEALRQAEEFHSAVHVLLEWLAEAEQTLRFHGVLPDDEDSLKTLIEQHKEFMKNIEEQRTELNNGTSMGESILSVCHPDSITTIKHWITIIRARFEEVLTWAKQHQQRLAAALDDLITKKELLESLLTWLQWAEATLNEKDKEDIPEEIDEVKALIAEHQAFMEEMTRKQPDVDKVTKTYKRKAAESMSGQSQIPVLNKGKACRKRSPTPNLYPSGTQATLETKNPRVNLLVSKWQHVWLLALERRRNLNDALDRLEELKEFANFDFDVWRKKYMRWMNHKKSRVMDFFRRIDKDQDGKITRQEFIEGILSSKFPTSRLEMSAVADIFDRDGDGYIDYYEFVAALHPNKDAYKPVTDADKIEDEVTRQVAKCKCAKRFQVEQIGENKYRFFLGNQVQTSKA
;
A
#
# COMPACT_ATOMS: atom_id res chain seq x y z
N MET A 1 33.49 86.57 59.63
CA MET A 1 32.54 87.15 58.65
C MET A 1 32.78 86.60 57.24
N GLN A 2 33.97 86.75 56.65
CA GLN A 2 34.28 86.20 55.31
C GLN A 2 34.13 84.67 55.19
N GLU A 3 34.62 83.90 56.18
CA GLU A 3 34.53 82.43 56.17
C GLU A 3 33.08 81.89 56.26
N LEU A 4 32.18 82.63 56.92
CA LEU A 4 30.77 82.28 56.97
C LEU A 4 30.09 82.54 55.62
N GLY A 5 30.47 83.63 54.94
CA GLY A 5 30.01 83.96 53.59
C GLY A 5 30.41 82.89 52.56
N THR A 6 31.68 82.45 52.56
CA THR A 6 32.14 81.42 51.63
C THR A 6 31.50 80.04 51.88
N ARG A 7 31.30 79.67 53.16
CA ARG A 7 30.55 78.45 53.52
C ARG A 7 29.10 78.54 53.09
N TRP A 8 28.46 79.69 53.27
CA TRP A 8 27.09 79.93 52.82
C TRP A 8 26.96 79.82 51.30
N GLU A 9 27.85 80.47 50.54
CA GLU A 9 27.90 80.36 49.08
C GLU A 9 28.09 78.91 48.64
N THR A 10 29.01 78.17 49.27
CA THR A 10 29.24 76.74 48.98
C THR A 10 27.98 75.90 49.19
N VAL A 11 27.26 76.10 50.31
CA VAL A 11 26.01 75.40 50.59
C VAL A 11 24.94 75.77 49.57
N CYS A 12 24.81 77.04 49.19
CA CYS A 12 23.89 77.47 48.13
C CYS A 12 24.21 76.78 46.81
N THR A 13 25.49 76.74 46.39
CA THR A 13 25.91 76.06 45.16
C THR A 13 25.62 74.56 45.21
N LEU A 14 25.93 73.89 46.32
CA LEU A 14 25.64 72.46 46.51
C LEU A 14 24.13 72.18 46.51
N SER A 15 23.33 73.06 47.10
CA SER A 15 21.87 72.94 47.13
C SER A 15 21.27 73.08 45.73
N ILE A 16 21.72 74.09 44.95
CA ILE A 16 21.27 74.27 43.57
C ILE A 16 21.71 73.07 42.71
N SER A 17 22.96 72.62 42.84
CA SER A 17 23.47 71.44 42.12
C SER A 17 22.72 70.17 42.48
N LYS A 18 22.31 70.00 43.75
CA LYS A 18 21.47 68.88 44.17
C LYS A 18 20.07 68.99 43.56
N GLN A 19 19.46 70.17 43.57
CA GLN A 19 18.15 70.41 43.00
C GLN A 19 18.11 70.06 41.50
N THR A 20 19.05 70.56 40.71
CA THR A 20 19.10 70.29 39.27
C THR A 20 19.31 68.80 38.95
N ARG A 21 20.15 68.12 39.75
CA ARG A 21 20.34 66.66 39.60
C ARG A 21 19.08 65.86 39.93
N LEU A 22 18.31 66.28 40.94
CA LEU A 22 17.07 65.61 41.30
C LEU A 22 15.97 65.83 40.26
N GLU A 23 15.86 67.05 39.72
CA GLU A 23 14.93 67.38 38.64
C GLU A 23 15.22 66.58 37.37
N GLU A 24 16.50 66.47 36.98
CA GLU A 24 16.89 65.66 35.82
C GLU A 24 16.66 64.16 36.06
N ALA A 25 16.96 63.65 37.26
CA ALA A 25 16.70 62.26 37.61
C ALA A 25 15.20 61.93 37.61
N LEU A 26 14.35 62.85 38.06
CA LEU A 26 12.89 62.70 37.99
C LEU A 26 12.43 62.65 36.54
N ARG A 27 12.88 63.59 35.69
CA ARG A 27 12.55 63.62 34.26
C ARG A 27 12.93 62.32 33.56
N GLN A 28 14.17 61.84 33.77
CA GLN A 28 14.63 60.59 33.17
C GLN A 28 13.80 59.39 33.65
N ALA A 29 13.44 59.34 34.94
CA ALA A 29 12.62 58.28 35.48
C ALA A 29 11.19 58.27 34.91
N GLU A 30 10.57 59.45 34.73
CA GLU A 30 9.25 59.60 34.12
C GLU A 30 9.26 59.19 32.64
N GLU A 31 10.28 59.62 31.88
CA GLU A 31 10.44 59.23 30.49
C GLU A 31 10.65 57.71 30.35
N PHE A 32 11.51 57.12 31.18
CA PHE A 32 11.75 55.67 31.20
C PHE A 32 10.47 54.90 31.56
N HIS A 33 9.76 55.34 32.60
CA HIS A 33 8.51 54.72 33.02
C HIS A 33 7.47 54.75 31.91
N SER A 34 7.29 55.90 31.25
CA SER A 34 6.38 56.05 30.12
C SER A 34 6.73 55.10 28.97
N ALA A 35 8.01 55.08 28.55
CA ALA A 35 8.48 54.20 27.48
C ALA A 35 8.26 52.71 27.80
N VAL A 36 8.55 52.29 29.04
CA VAL A 36 8.33 50.91 29.51
C VAL A 36 6.84 50.55 29.48
N HIS A 37 5.96 51.44 29.95
CA HIS A 37 4.53 51.16 30.02
C HIS A 37 3.89 51.03 28.64
N VAL A 38 4.22 51.91 27.70
CA VAL A 38 3.75 51.83 26.30
C VAL A 38 4.17 50.49 25.67
N LEU A 39 5.44 50.09 25.87
CA LEU A 39 5.93 48.82 25.35
C LEU A 39 5.22 47.62 26.00
N LEU A 40 4.96 47.66 27.31
CA LEU A 40 4.26 46.59 28.01
C LEU A 40 2.79 46.44 27.60
N GLU A 41 2.12 47.54 27.27
CA GLU A 41 0.77 47.54 26.72
C GLU A 41 0.75 46.84 25.36
N TRP A 42 1.64 47.27 24.44
CA TRP A 42 1.77 46.61 23.14
C TRP A 42 2.13 45.12 23.26
N LEU A 43 3.05 44.77 24.17
CA LEU A 43 3.42 43.37 24.43
C LEU A 43 2.19 42.55 24.89
N ALA A 44 1.33 43.11 25.73
CA ALA A 44 0.12 42.43 26.17
C ALA A 44 -0.84 42.13 25.00
N GLU A 45 -1.03 43.08 24.08
CA GLU A 45 -1.85 42.90 22.87
C GLU A 45 -1.25 41.87 21.90
N ALA A 46 0.07 41.94 21.69
CA ALA A 46 0.80 40.99 20.86
C ALA A 46 0.69 39.56 21.41
N GLU A 47 0.86 39.37 22.72
CA GLU A 47 0.69 38.08 23.37
C GLU A 47 -0.74 37.55 23.26
N GLN A 48 -1.76 38.42 23.40
CA GLN A 48 -3.16 38.01 23.24
C GLN A 48 -3.43 37.53 21.80
N THR A 49 -2.90 38.24 20.82
CA THR A 49 -3.03 37.89 19.39
C THR A 49 -2.36 36.54 19.09
N LEU A 50 -1.17 36.31 19.64
CA LEU A 50 -0.42 35.06 19.44
C LEU A 50 -0.96 33.86 20.23
N ARG A 51 -1.68 34.10 21.34
CA ARG A 51 -2.31 33.03 22.14
C ARG A 51 -3.57 32.46 21.48
N PHE A 52 -4.27 33.25 20.67
CA PHE A 52 -5.53 32.83 20.04
C PHE A 52 -5.32 32.33 18.61
N HIS A 53 -4.83 31.09 18.47
CA HIS A 53 -4.73 30.44 17.16
C HIS A 53 -5.53 29.15 17.16
N GLY A 54 -6.82 29.28 16.84
CA GLY A 54 -7.75 28.17 16.60
C GLY A 54 -7.31 27.22 15.48
N VAL A 55 -8.26 26.50 14.92
CA VAL A 55 -7.97 25.60 13.78
C VAL A 55 -7.53 26.45 12.59
N LEU A 56 -6.41 26.08 11.97
CA LEU A 56 -5.93 26.78 10.77
C LEU A 56 -6.90 26.56 9.60
N PRO A 57 -7.07 27.54 8.71
CA PRO A 57 -7.81 27.36 7.48
C PRO A 57 -7.27 26.18 6.67
N ASP A 58 -8.18 25.50 5.97
CA ASP A 58 -7.89 24.33 5.13
C ASP A 58 -7.80 24.67 3.64
N ASP A 59 -7.91 25.95 3.29
CA ASP A 59 -7.79 26.48 1.94
C ASP A 59 -6.49 27.28 1.76
N GLU A 60 -5.93 27.15 0.55
CA GLU A 60 -4.64 27.73 0.18
C GLU A 60 -4.65 29.26 0.24
N ASP A 61 -5.75 29.89 -0.21
CA ASP A 61 -5.86 31.34 -0.32
C ASP A 61 -5.96 32.01 1.06
N SER A 62 -6.81 31.49 1.96
CA SER A 62 -6.92 32.03 3.33
C SER A 62 -5.64 31.84 4.12
N LEU A 63 -4.92 30.73 3.95
CA LEU A 63 -3.60 30.56 4.58
C LEU A 63 -2.57 31.55 4.05
N LYS A 64 -2.56 31.82 2.73
CA LYS A 64 -1.68 32.84 2.15
C LYS A 64 -2.00 34.23 2.69
N THR A 65 -3.28 34.59 2.80
CA THR A 65 -3.70 35.85 3.42
C THR A 65 -3.24 35.95 4.87
N LEU A 66 -3.39 34.88 5.65
CA LEU A 66 -2.96 34.85 7.05
C LEU A 66 -1.43 34.96 7.19
N ILE A 67 -0.68 34.32 6.30
CA ILE A 67 0.79 34.47 6.22
C ILE A 67 1.16 35.92 5.93
N GLU A 68 0.45 36.60 5.02
CA GLU A 68 0.73 38.00 4.71
C GLU A 68 0.43 38.93 5.88
N GLN A 69 -0.71 38.74 6.56
CA GLN A 69 -1.03 39.43 7.81
C GLN A 69 0.06 39.20 8.88
N HIS A 70 0.57 37.98 8.99
CA HIS A 70 1.63 37.68 9.93
C HIS A 70 2.98 38.31 9.54
N LYS A 71 3.28 38.48 8.24
CA LYS A 71 4.47 39.23 7.81
C LYS A 71 4.39 40.70 8.22
N GLU A 72 3.21 41.31 8.10
CA GLU A 72 2.98 42.67 8.58
C GLU A 72 3.16 42.77 10.10
N PHE A 73 2.64 41.79 10.84
CA PHE A 73 2.89 41.68 12.29
C PHE A 73 4.40 41.55 12.61
N MET A 74 5.13 40.71 11.89
CA MET A 74 6.58 40.57 12.07
C MET A 74 7.35 41.87 11.80
N LYS A 75 6.89 42.68 10.83
CA LYS A 75 7.45 44.02 10.59
C LYS A 75 7.19 44.94 11.79
N ASN A 76 5.97 44.93 12.35
CA ASN A 76 5.64 45.69 13.56
C ASN A 76 6.52 45.28 14.75
N ILE A 77 6.80 43.97 14.94
CA ILE A 77 7.74 43.54 15.99
C ILE A 77 9.13 44.17 15.82
N GLU A 78 9.65 44.23 14.59
CA GLU A 78 10.97 44.85 14.35
C GLU A 78 10.95 46.37 14.59
N GLU A 79 9.83 47.05 14.34
CA GLU A 79 9.62 48.44 14.74
C GLU A 79 9.63 48.56 16.27
N GLN A 80 8.95 47.69 17.01
CA GLN A 80 8.95 47.72 18.48
C GLN A 80 10.29 47.34 19.12
N ARG A 81 11.19 46.68 18.37
CA ARG A 81 12.56 46.44 18.83
C ARG A 81 13.33 47.74 19.04
N THR A 82 13.06 48.79 18.26
CA THR A 82 13.71 50.09 18.49
C THR A 82 13.24 50.71 19.80
N GLU A 83 11.95 50.56 20.13
CA GLU A 83 11.39 51.03 21.41
C GLU A 83 11.95 50.25 22.61
N LEU A 84 12.12 48.94 22.48
CA LEU A 84 12.83 48.13 23.49
C LEU A 84 14.26 48.61 23.71
N ASN A 85 15.01 48.88 22.64
CA ASN A 85 16.40 49.36 22.72
C ASN A 85 16.47 50.74 23.36
N ASN A 86 15.54 51.64 23.00
CA ASN A 86 15.42 52.95 23.60
C ASN A 86 15.15 52.85 25.11
N GLY A 87 14.11 52.11 25.52
CA GLY A 87 13.77 51.90 26.93
C GLY A 87 14.92 51.25 27.72
N THR A 88 15.64 50.29 27.12
CA THR A 88 16.82 49.67 27.74
C THR A 88 17.95 50.69 27.94
N SER A 89 18.26 51.50 26.92
CA SER A 89 19.30 52.54 26.97
C SER A 89 18.98 53.62 28.01
N MET A 90 17.71 54.05 28.10
CA MET A 90 17.25 54.97 29.14
C MET A 90 17.45 54.39 30.54
N GLY A 91 17.05 53.13 30.74
CA GLY A 91 17.26 52.43 32.00
C GLY A 91 18.74 52.29 32.38
N GLU A 92 19.61 51.97 31.41
CA GLU A 92 21.06 51.90 31.61
C GLU A 92 21.67 53.27 31.95
N SER A 93 21.18 54.34 31.33
CA SER A 93 21.58 55.71 31.63
C SER A 93 21.22 56.08 33.07
N ILE A 94 20.00 55.77 33.53
CA ILE A 94 19.57 56.02 34.91
C ILE A 94 20.41 55.19 35.90
N LEU A 95 20.71 53.92 35.56
CA LEU A 95 21.53 53.04 36.41
C LEU A 95 22.94 53.60 36.67
N SER A 96 23.48 54.41 35.76
CA SER A 96 24.80 55.03 35.93
C SER A 96 24.86 56.15 36.99
N VAL A 97 23.70 56.75 37.32
CA VAL A 97 23.63 57.95 38.19
C VAL A 97 22.65 57.82 39.38
N CYS A 98 21.80 56.79 39.39
CA CYS A 98 20.75 56.64 40.40
C CYS A 98 21.25 56.27 41.81
N HIS A 99 20.40 56.46 42.81
CA HIS A 99 20.66 56.03 44.18
C HIS A 99 20.70 54.49 44.27
N PRO A 100 21.56 53.89 45.12
CA PRO A 100 21.66 52.44 45.29
C PRO A 100 20.32 51.72 45.50
N ASP A 101 19.39 52.33 46.22
CA ASP A 101 18.06 51.76 46.49
C ASP A 101 17.19 51.57 45.24
N SER A 102 17.41 52.38 44.18
CA SER A 102 16.63 52.32 42.94
C SER A 102 17.17 51.31 41.92
N ILE A 103 18.42 50.85 42.11
CA ILE A 103 19.14 49.99 41.14
C ILE A 103 18.33 48.72 40.85
N THR A 104 17.84 48.06 41.90
CA THR A 104 17.11 46.79 41.77
C THR A 104 15.83 46.98 40.96
N THR A 105 15.08 48.05 41.22
CA THR A 105 13.82 48.35 40.53
C THR A 105 14.04 48.62 39.05
N ILE A 106 15.04 49.43 38.69
CA ILE A 106 15.32 49.76 37.28
C ILE A 106 15.79 48.52 36.53
N LYS A 107 16.70 47.73 37.12
CA LYS A 107 17.12 46.43 36.56
C LYS A 107 15.95 45.48 36.34
N HIS A 108 15.00 45.46 37.28
CA HIS A 108 13.81 44.62 37.17
C HIS A 108 12.94 45.00 35.96
N TRP A 109 12.65 46.28 35.77
CA TRP A 109 11.88 46.75 34.60
C TRP A 109 12.57 46.44 33.27
N ILE A 110 13.88 46.71 33.15
CA ILE A 110 14.68 46.34 31.96
C ILE A 110 14.60 44.84 31.71
N THR A 111 14.69 44.02 32.77
CA THR A 111 14.61 42.57 32.65
C THR A 111 13.24 42.11 32.16
N ILE A 112 12.15 42.69 32.68
CA ILE A 112 10.78 42.34 32.28
C ILE A 112 10.55 42.65 30.79
N ILE A 113 10.86 43.88 30.34
CA ILE A 113 10.60 44.27 28.94
C ILE A 113 11.42 43.41 27.97
N ARG A 114 12.67 43.09 28.31
CA ARG A 114 13.53 42.22 27.48
C ARG A 114 13.00 40.80 27.44
N ALA A 115 12.62 40.23 28.59
CA ALA A 115 12.14 38.87 28.68
C ALA A 115 10.81 38.67 27.95
N ARG A 116 9.83 39.56 28.16
CA ARG A 116 8.52 39.46 27.48
C ARG A 116 8.62 39.71 25.98
N PHE A 117 9.48 40.64 25.55
CA PHE A 117 9.70 40.85 24.12
C PHE A 117 10.32 39.62 23.45
N GLU A 118 11.29 38.96 24.10
CA GLU A 118 11.85 37.71 23.58
C GLU A 118 10.80 36.60 23.54
N GLU A 119 9.92 36.50 24.54
CA GLU A 119 8.81 35.53 24.53
C GLU A 119 7.87 35.76 23.33
N VAL A 120 7.44 37.00 23.09
CA VAL A 120 6.63 37.39 21.92
C VAL A 120 7.35 37.02 20.61
N LEU A 121 8.65 37.31 20.49
CA LEU A 121 9.46 36.93 19.33
C LEU A 121 9.47 35.41 19.11
N THR A 122 9.61 34.62 20.17
CA THR A 122 9.61 33.15 20.06
C THR A 122 8.26 32.63 19.60
N TRP A 123 7.15 33.13 20.15
CA TRP A 123 5.80 32.75 19.75
C TRP A 123 5.48 33.18 18.32
N ALA A 124 5.90 34.38 17.91
CA ALA A 124 5.73 34.86 16.55
C ALA A 124 6.45 33.93 15.54
N LYS A 125 7.71 33.56 15.81
CA LYS A 125 8.46 32.62 14.95
C LYS A 125 7.81 31.24 14.89
N GLN A 126 7.33 30.72 16.02
CA GLN A 126 6.61 29.44 16.05
C GLN A 126 5.31 29.50 15.24
N HIS A 127 4.56 30.60 15.35
CA HIS A 127 3.36 30.82 14.56
C HIS A 127 3.68 30.88 13.05
N GLN A 128 4.71 31.63 12.67
CA GLN A 128 5.19 31.70 11.29
C GLN A 128 5.51 30.32 10.72
N GLN A 129 6.26 29.50 11.48
CA GLN A 129 6.61 28.13 11.08
C GLN A 129 5.36 27.24 10.94
N ARG A 130 4.41 27.36 11.87
CA ARG A 130 3.16 26.60 11.84
C ARG A 130 2.31 26.95 10.61
N LEU A 131 2.22 28.23 10.26
CA LEU A 131 1.51 28.69 9.05
C LEU A 131 2.21 28.19 7.77
N ALA A 132 3.53 28.33 7.69
CA ALA A 132 4.30 27.88 6.54
C ALA A 132 4.19 26.36 6.33
N ALA A 133 4.32 25.57 7.40
CA ALA A 133 4.17 24.12 7.35
C ALA A 133 2.76 23.68 6.93
N ALA A 134 1.72 24.39 7.40
CA ALA A 134 0.34 24.11 6.98
C ALA A 134 0.12 24.40 5.49
N LEU A 135 0.67 25.51 4.98
CA LEU A 135 0.58 25.84 3.55
C LEU A 135 1.33 24.81 2.70
N ASP A 136 2.55 24.44 3.08
CA ASP A 136 3.35 23.42 2.39
C ASP A 136 2.63 22.06 2.35
N ASP A 137 2.05 21.62 3.47
CA ASP A 137 1.29 20.38 3.54
C ASP A 137 0.03 20.41 2.63
N LEU A 138 -0.64 21.55 2.48
CA LEU A 138 -1.74 21.68 1.52
C LEU A 138 -1.26 21.63 0.06
N ILE A 139 -0.19 22.37 -0.27
CA ILE A 139 0.36 22.43 -1.63
C ILE A 139 0.84 21.04 -2.04
N THR A 140 1.66 20.38 -1.22
CA THR A 140 2.19 19.04 -1.50
C THR A 140 1.09 17.99 -1.65
N LYS A 141 -0.01 18.09 -0.87
CA LYS A 141 -1.19 17.23 -1.06
C LYS A 141 -1.93 17.48 -2.37
N LYS A 142 -2.07 18.75 -2.76
CA LYS A 142 -2.69 19.14 -4.03
C LYS A 142 -1.86 18.65 -5.21
N GLU A 143 -0.54 18.86 -5.18
CA GLU A 143 0.39 18.36 -6.21
C GLU A 143 0.37 16.84 -6.31
N LEU A 144 0.35 16.12 -5.18
CA LEU A 144 0.23 14.67 -5.17
C LEU A 144 -1.09 14.19 -5.79
N LEU A 145 -2.21 14.85 -5.46
CA LEU A 145 -3.52 14.56 -6.06
C LEU A 145 -3.49 14.76 -7.58
N GLU A 146 -2.93 15.86 -8.06
CA GLU A 146 -2.80 16.13 -9.50
C GLU A 146 -1.90 15.09 -10.19
N SER A 147 -0.74 14.80 -9.60
CA SER A 147 0.19 13.80 -10.12
C SER A 147 -0.47 12.40 -10.25
N LEU A 148 -1.24 11.99 -9.24
CA LEU A 148 -1.98 10.73 -9.27
C LEU A 148 -3.08 10.73 -10.34
N LEU A 149 -3.81 11.84 -10.51
CA LEU A 149 -4.84 11.96 -11.54
C LEU A 149 -4.25 11.90 -12.96
N THR A 150 -3.12 12.58 -13.19
CA THR A 150 -2.41 12.51 -14.48
C THR A 150 -1.91 11.10 -14.75
N TRP A 151 -1.32 10.44 -13.74
CA TRP A 151 -0.86 9.06 -13.89
C TRP A 151 -2.02 8.09 -14.17
N LEU A 152 -3.16 8.25 -13.49
CA LEU A 152 -4.36 7.44 -13.76
C LEU A 152 -4.92 7.65 -15.15
N GLN A 153 -4.91 8.88 -15.65
CA GLN A 153 -5.33 9.16 -17.02
C GLN A 153 -4.42 8.47 -18.05
N TRP A 154 -3.11 8.51 -17.83
CA TRP A 154 -2.15 7.77 -18.66
C TRP A 154 -2.39 6.26 -18.55
N ALA A 155 -2.54 5.73 -17.34
CA ALA A 155 -2.75 4.30 -17.09
C ALA A 155 -4.03 3.79 -17.76
N GLU A 156 -5.12 4.54 -17.68
CA GLU A 156 -6.39 4.25 -18.36
C GLU A 156 -6.22 4.23 -19.89
N ALA A 157 -5.51 5.22 -20.46
CA ALA A 157 -5.25 5.28 -21.90
C ALA A 157 -4.39 4.10 -22.36
N THR A 158 -3.32 3.78 -21.63
CA THR A 158 -2.42 2.65 -21.94
C THR A 158 -3.14 1.31 -21.85
N LEU A 159 -3.94 1.06 -20.81
CA LEU A 159 -4.73 -0.18 -20.71
C LEU A 159 -5.74 -0.29 -21.86
N ASN A 160 -6.43 0.79 -22.19
CA ASN A 160 -7.41 0.79 -23.30
C ASN A 160 -6.76 0.62 -24.68
N GLU A 161 -5.54 1.11 -24.88
CA GLU A 161 -4.77 0.87 -26.10
C GLU A 161 -4.33 -0.59 -26.17
N LYS A 162 -3.75 -1.09 -25.07
CA LYS A 162 -3.27 -2.47 -24.96
C LYS A 162 -4.38 -3.51 -25.05
N ASP A 163 -5.59 -3.22 -24.58
CA ASP A 163 -6.74 -4.12 -24.70
C ASP A 163 -7.33 -4.18 -26.12
N LYS A 164 -6.93 -3.27 -27.02
CA LYS A 164 -7.28 -3.35 -28.45
C LYS A 164 -6.28 -4.16 -29.27
N GLU A 165 -5.09 -4.42 -28.74
CA GLU A 165 -4.10 -5.28 -29.38
C GLU A 165 -4.58 -6.73 -29.29
N ASP A 166 -4.52 -7.45 -30.42
CA ASP A 166 -4.82 -8.88 -30.43
C ASP A 166 -3.81 -9.65 -29.58
N ILE A 167 -4.28 -10.66 -28.85
CA ILE A 167 -3.41 -11.50 -28.03
C ILE A 167 -2.59 -12.41 -28.95
N PRO A 168 -1.24 -12.43 -28.84
CA PRO A 168 -0.40 -13.32 -29.63
C PRO A 168 -0.74 -14.80 -29.45
N GLU A 169 -0.52 -15.59 -30.50
CA GLU A 169 -0.74 -17.05 -30.48
C GLU A 169 0.48 -17.84 -29.95
N GLU A 170 1.62 -17.17 -29.74
CA GLU A 170 2.84 -17.78 -29.19
C GLU A 170 2.86 -17.70 -27.66
N ILE A 171 3.03 -18.86 -27.00
CA ILE A 171 3.01 -18.98 -25.53
C ILE A 171 4.05 -18.09 -24.84
N ASP A 172 5.27 -18.03 -25.39
CA ASP A 172 6.36 -17.25 -24.80
C ASP A 172 6.09 -15.74 -24.89
N GLU A 173 5.41 -15.29 -25.95
CA GLU A 173 4.98 -13.88 -26.11
C GLU A 173 3.87 -13.53 -25.12
N VAL A 174 2.87 -14.42 -24.94
CA VAL A 174 1.82 -14.20 -23.93
C VAL A 174 2.40 -14.19 -22.51
N LYS A 175 3.39 -15.04 -22.21
CA LYS A 175 4.11 -15.01 -20.93
C LYS A 175 4.85 -13.69 -20.72
N ALA A 176 5.47 -13.14 -21.77
CA ALA A 176 6.11 -11.83 -21.72
C ALA A 176 5.08 -10.72 -21.43
N LEU A 177 3.91 -10.73 -22.09
CA LEU A 177 2.82 -9.78 -21.83
C LEU A 177 2.28 -9.89 -20.40
N ILE A 178 2.15 -11.10 -19.85
CA ILE A 178 1.74 -11.30 -18.45
C ILE A 178 2.78 -10.70 -17.51
N ALA A 179 4.08 -10.88 -17.78
CA ALA A 179 5.15 -10.30 -16.97
C ALA A 179 5.16 -8.76 -17.03
N GLU A 180 4.98 -8.17 -18.22
CA GLU A 180 4.84 -6.72 -18.40
C GLU A 180 3.65 -6.18 -17.61
N HIS A 181 2.48 -6.82 -17.75
CA HIS A 181 1.26 -6.41 -17.05
C HIS A 181 1.37 -6.60 -15.53
N GLN A 182 2.09 -7.62 -15.08
CA GLN A 182 2.40 -7.82 -13.67
C GLN A 182 3.24 -6.67 -13.10
N ALA A 183 4.23 -6.16 -13.85
CA ALA A 183 4.99 -4.97 -13.44
C ALA A 183 4.10 -3.72 -13.33
N PHE A 184 3.11 -3.56 -14.23
CA PHE A 184 2.11 -2.50 -14.12
C PHE A 184 1.24 -2.64 -12.85
N MET A 185 0.83 -3.86 -12.49
CA MET A 185 0.07 -4.12 -11.26
C MET A 185 0.89 -3.83 -9.99
N GLU A 186 2.20 -4.07 -10.02
CA GLU A 186 3.12 -3.71 -8.94
C GLU A 186 3.26 -2.19 -8.80
N GLU A 187 3.30 -1.46 -9.92
CA GLU A 187 3.26 0.02 -9.93
C GLU A 187 2.00 0.54 -9.23
N MET A 188 0.82 -0.02 -9.56
CA MET A 188 -0.43 0.33 -8.91
C MET A 188 -0.37 0.09 -7.39
N THR A 189 0.14 -1.07 -7.00
CA THR A 189 0.28 -1.42 -5.57
C THR A 189 1.22 -0.45 -4.86
N ARG A 190 2.30 -0.01 -5.53
CA ARG A 190 3.25 0.97 -4.97
C ARG A 190 2.64 2.36 -4.80
N LYS A 191 1.68 2.75 -5.65
CA LYS A 191 0.96 4.04 -5.56
C LYS A 191 -0.23 4.02 -4.60
N GLN A 192 -0.71 2.86 -4.16
CA GLN A 192 -1.81 2.74 -3.19
C GLN A 192 -1.61 3.58 -1.90
N PRO A 193 -0.42 3.63 -1.27
CA PRO A 193 -0.19 4.45 -0.08
C PRO A 193 -0.37 5.95 -0.34
N ASP A 194 -0.06 6.43 -1.54
CA ASP A 194 -0.24 7.84 -1.91
C ASP A 194 -1.72 8.19 -2.08
N VAL A 195 -2.49 7.29 -2.69
CA VAL A 195 -3.96 7.40 -2.77
C VAL A 195 -4.58 7.38 -1.37
N ASP A 196 -4.10 6.51 -0.49
CA ASP A 196 -4.54 6.47 0.90
C ASP A 196 -4.17 7.75 1.66
N LYS A 197 -2.97 8.30 1.43
CA LYS A 197 -2.52 9.57 2.03
C LYS A 197 -3.45 10.72 1.64
N VAL A 198 -3.81 10.81 0.36
CA VAL A 198 -4.71 11.84 -0.17
C VAL A 198 -6.15 11.62 0.29
N THR A 199 -6.64 10.38 0.45
CA THR A 199 -8.05 10.12 0.82
C THR A 199 -8.30 10.09 2.33
N LYS A 200 -7.33 9.66 3.15
CA LYS A 200 -7.46 9.54 4.61
C LYS A 200 -7.64 10.89 5.31
N THR A 201 -7.05 11.95 4.77
CA THR A 201 -7.26 13.34 5.22
C THR A 201 -8.74 13.74 5.12
N TYR A 202 -9.42 13.36 4.03
CA TYR A 202 -10.84 13.68 3.85
C TYR A 202 -11.77 12.72 4.60
N LYS A 203 -11.37 11.45 4.81
CA LYS A 203 -12.11 10.49 5.66
C LYS A 203 -12.18 10.92 7.13
N ARG A 204 -11.06 11.40 7.71
CA ARG A 204 -11.04 11.91 9.10
C ARG A 204 -11.97 13.12 9.27
N LYS A 205 -12.03 13.98 8.26
CA LYS A 205 -12.82 15.21 8.26
C LYS A 205 -14.33 14.98 8.17
N ALA A 206 -14.77 13.96 7.43
CA ALA A 206 -16.18 13.54 7.41
C ALA A 206 -16.63 13.07 8.81
N ALA A 207 -15.77 12.36 9.55
CA ALA A 207 -16.08 11.93 10.91
C ALA A 207 -16.13 13.10 11.92
N GLU A 208 -15.24 14.09 11.78
CA GLU A 208 -15.25 15.29 12.64
C GLU A 208 -16.48 16.15 12.41
N SER A 209 -16.92 16.34 11.15
CA SER A 209 -18.13 17.10 10.84
C SER A 209 -19.42 16.42 11.29
N MET A 210 -19.41 15.10 11.53
CA MET A 210 -20.55 14.36 12.08
C MET A 210 -20.60 14.34 13.61
N SER A 211 -19.54 14.81 14.30
CA SER A 211 -19.46 14.82 15.77
C SER A 211 -19.98 16.12 16.43
N GLY A 212 -20.40 17.10 15.63
CA GLY A 212 -20.86 18.41 16.08
C GLY A 212 -22.34 18.52 16.41
N GLN A 213 -22.94 17.58 17.14
CA GLN A 213 -24.21 17.81 17.86
C GLN A 213 -24.51 16.69 18.87
N SER A 214 -24.12 16.90 20.14
CA SER A 214 -24.97 16.65 21.33
C SER A 214 -24.16 16.71 22.63
N GLN A 215 -24.47 17.71 23.44
CA GLN A 215 -24.17 17.80 24.88
C GLN A 215 -25.17 16.93 25.63
N ILE A 216 -24.74 15.92 26.42
CA ILE A 216 -25.14 15.62 27.84
C ILE A 216 -24.15 14.57 28.40
N PRO A 217 -23.61 14.71 29.64
CA PRO A 217 -22.74 13.72 30.28
C PRO A 217 -23.52 12.81 31.25
N VAL A 218 -23.47 11.47 31.09
CA VAL A 218 -23.74 10.54 32.21
C VAL A 218 -22.89 9.26 32.12
N LEU A 219 -22.27 8.99 33.26
CA LEU A 219 -21.45 7.85 33.68
C LEU A 219 -22.25 6.54 33.75
N ASN A 220 -21.76 5.43 33.16
CA ASN A 220 -21.71 4.13 33.88
C ASN A 220 -20.96 2.98 33.17
N LYS A 221 -20.41 2.13 34.04
CA LYS A 221 -19.54 0.96 33.85
C LYS A 221 -20.22 -0.25 33.16
N GLY A 222 -19.42 -1.09 32.49
CA GLY A 222 -19.64 -2.54 32.53
C GLY A 222 -19.25 -3.41 31.31
N LYS A 223 -18.06 -4.03 31.40
CA LYS A 223 -17.69 -5.41 31.00
C LYS A 223 -17.67 -5.87 29.52
N ALA A 224 -16.43 -6.21 29.12
CA ALA A 224 -15.92 -7.44 28.50
C ALA A 224 -16.42 -7.90 27.11
N CYS A 225 -15.49 -8.11 26.17
CA CYS A 225 -14.96 -9.46 25.81
C CYS A 225 -14.09 -9.45 24.52
N ARG A 226 -13.02 -10.27 24.57
CA ARG A 226 -12.24 -10.93 23.50
C ARG A 226 -11.33 -10.10 22.57
N LYS A 227 -10.03 -10.21 22.88
CA LYS A 227 -8.89 -10.04 21.97
C LYS A 227 -8.93 -11.08 20.83
N ARG A 228 -8.80 -10.63 19.58
CA ARG A 228 -8.28 -11.43 18.46
C ARG A 228 -7.06 -10.71 17.88
N SER A 229 -5.98 -11.46 17.73
CA SER A 229 -4.70 -11.08 17.12
C SER A 229 -4.85 -10.79 15.62
N PRO A 230 -3.99 -9.94 15.02
CA PRO A 230 -4.16 -9.46 13.65
C PRO A 230 -3.47 -10.36 12.63
N THR A 231 -4.23 -10.88 11.67
CA THR A 231 -3.72 -11.31 10.35
C THR A 231 -3.90 -10.14 9.38
N PRO A 232 -2.92 -9.85 8.49
CA PRO A 232 -3.07 -8.79 7.50
C PRO A 232 -4.04 -9.24 6.41
N ASN A 233 -5.26 -8.68 6.40
CA ASN A 233 -6.21 -8.86 5.30
C ASN A 233 -5.70 -8.05 4.09
N LEU A 234 -5.37 -8.75 3.01
CA LEU A 234 -4.86 -8.15 1.76
C LEU A 234 -5.97 -7.62 0.83
N TYR A 235 -7.24 -7.64 1.24
CA TYR A 235 -8.37 -6.98 0.56
C TYR A 235 -9.50 -6.71 1.57
N PRO A 236 -10.21 -5.57 1.50
CA PRO A 236 -11.60 -5.47 1.93
C PRO A 236 -12.50 -5.65 0.70
N SER A 237 -13.00 -6.85 0.50
CA SER A 237 -14.20 -7.06 -0.32
C SER A 237 -15.42 -6.80 0.58
N GLY A 238 -16.27 -5.85 0.18
CA GLY A 238 -17.45 -5.41 0.91
C GLY A 238 -17.57 -3.90 0.85
N THR A 239 -18.28 -3.41 -0.18
CA THR A 239 -18.92 -2.08 -0.23
C THR A 239 -18.12 -0.96 0.46
N GLN A 240 -17.11 -0.42 -0.20
CA GLN A 240 -16.68 0.93 0.14
C GLN A 240 -17.88 1.84 -0.14
N ALA A 241 -18.53 2.31 0.93
CA ALA A 241 -19.40 3.47 0.87
C ALA A 241 -18.69 4.52 0.01
N THR A 242 -19.37 5.00 -1.03
CA THR A 242 -18.90 6.10 -1.88
C THR A 242 -18.37 7.18 -0.96
N LEU A 243 -17.05 7.40 -1.01
CA LEU A 243 -16.42 8.47 -0.28
C LEU A 243 -16.85 9.76 -0.96
N GLU A 244 -18.02 10.28 -0.58
CA GLU A 244 -18.47 11.61 -0.97
C GLU A 244 -17.74 12.61 -0.07
N THR A 245 -16.51 12.89 -0.44
CA THR A 245 -15.76 13.99 0.18
C THR A 245 -16.30 15.31 -0.36
N LYS A 246 -16.15 16.40 0.40
CA LYS A 246 -16.47 17.77 -0.08
C LYS A 246 -15.59 18.22 -1.24
N ASN A 247 -14.49 17.50 -1.55
CA ASN A 247 -13.58 17.85 -2.64
C ASN A 247 -13.87 16.97 -3.88
N PRO A 248 -14.43 17.55 -4.98
CA PRO A 248 -14.81 16.79 -6.16
C PRO A 248 -13.61 16.11 -6.83
N ARG A 249 -12.41 16.67 -6.72
CA ARG A 249 -11.19 16.10 -7.32
C ARG A 249 -10.75 14.82 -6.62
N VAL A 250 -10.95 14.73 -5.29
CA VAL A 250 -10.65 13.52 -4.52
C VAL A 250 -11.66 12.41 -4.85
N ASN A 251 -12.92 12.77 -5.07
CA ASN A 251 -13.93 11.81 -5.51
C ASN A 251 -13.60 11.28 -6.91
N LEU A 252 -13.14 12.15 -7.82
CA LEU A 252 -12.63 11.76 -9.14
C LEU A 252 -11.43 10.81 -9.03
N LEU A 253 -10.48 11.09 -8.15
CA LEU A 253 -9.32 10.23 -7.89
C LEU A 253 -9.77 8.82 -7.50
N VAL A 254 -10.67 8.71 -6.51
CA VAL A 254 -11.18 7.41 -6.04
C VAL A 254 -11.88 6.65 -7.17
N SER A 255 -12.74 7.34 -7.93
CA SER A 255 -13.46 6.72 -9.05
C SER A 255 -12.53 6.24 -10.16
N LYS A 256 -11.55 7.06 -10.57
CA LYS A 256 -10.58 6.69 -11.62
C LYS A 256 -9.66 5.57 -11.15
N TRP A 257 -9.22 5.60 -9.89
CA TRP A 257 -8.41 4.54 -9.31
C TRP A 257 -9.14 3.19 -9.37
N GLN A 258 -10.41 3.15 -8.92
CA GLN A 258 -11.24 1.95 -8.99
C GLN A 258 -11.43 1.47 -10.44
N HIS A 259 -11.68 2.40 -11.37
CA HIS A 259 -11.86 2.06 -12.78
C HIS A 259 -10.60 1.42 -13.40
N VAL A 260 -9.44 2.07 -13.27
CA VAL A 260 -8.16 1.56 -13.78
C VAL A 260 -7.80 0.23 -13.13
N TRP A 261 -8.10 0.06 -11.83
CA TRP A 261 -7.90 -1.21 -11.14
C TRP A 261 -8.71 -2.35 -11.76
N LEU A 262 -9.99 -2.11 -12.07
CA LEU A 262 -10.85 -3.11 -12.70
C LEU A 262 -10.39 -3.45 -14.12
N LEU A 263 -10.01 -2.45 -14.93
CA LEU A 263 -9.43 -2.68 -16.26
C LEU A 263 -8.19 -3.56 -16.19
N ALA A 264 -7.28 -3.26 -15.26
CA ALA A 264 -6.06 -4.03 -15.11
C ALA A 264 -6.32 -5.47 -14.64
N LEU A 265 -7.29 -5.68 -13.74
CA LEU A 265 -7.69 -7.03 -13.34
C LEU A 265 -8.29 -7.82 -14.51
N GLU A 266 -9.13 -7.19 -15.32
CA GLU A 266 -9.76 -7.82 -16.49
C GLU A 266 -8.72 -8.19 -17.55
N ARG A 267 -7.81 -7.27 -17.89
CA ARG A 267 -6.69 -7.55 -18.79
C ARG A 267 -5.86 -8.74 -18.32
N ARG A 268 -5.52 -8.77 -17.02
CA ARG A 268 -4.77 -9.89 -16.43
C ARG A 268 -5.52 -11.20 -16.60
N ARG A 269 -6.83 -11.22 -16.34
CA ARG A 269 -7.65 -12.42 -16.54
C ARG A 269 -7.60 -12.88 -17.99
N ASN A 270 -7.84 -11.98 -18.94
CA ASN A 270 -7.87 -12.29 -20.36
C ASN A 270 -6.53 -12.86 -20.86
N LEU A 271 -5.40 -12.31 -20.41
CA LEU A 271 -4.07 -12.83 -20.75
C LEU A 271 -3.82 -14.23 -20.16
N ASN A 272 -4.22 -14.48 -18.91
CA ASN A 272 -4.07 -15.81 -18.31
C ASN A 272 -5.00 -16.84 -18.97
N ASP A 273 -6.26 -16.47 -19.25
CA ASP A 273 -7.19 -17.34 -19.95
C ASP A 273 -6.70 -17.67 -21.36
N ALA A 274 -6.03 -16.72 -22.04
CA ALA A 274 -5.41 -16.96 -23.34
C ALA A 274 -4.20 -17.89 -23.24
N LEU A 275 -3.34 -17.69 -22.23
CA LEU A 275 -2.21 -18.57 -21.96
C LEU A 275 -2.68 -20.01 -21.70
N ASP A 276 -3.67 -20.18 -20.84
CA ASP A 276 -4.24 -21.50 -20.50
C ASP A 276 -4.78 -22.20 -21.76
N ARG A 277 -5.50 -21.47 -22.63
CA ARG A 277 -5.98 -22.01 -23.92
C ARG A 277 -4.84 -22.43 -24.85
N LEU A 278 -3.79 -21.62 -24.98
CA LEU A 278 -2.66 -21.93 -25.85
C LEU A 278 -1.84 -23.11 -25.31
N GLU A 279 -1.65 -23.20 -23.99
CA GLU A 279 -1.01 -24.34 -23.35
C GLU A 279 -1.83 -25.62 -23.58
N GLU A 280 -3.16 -25.57 -23.45
CA GLU A 280 -4.04 -26.71 -23.73
C GLU A 280 -3.97 -27.15 -25.21
N LEU A 281 -3.96 -26.20 -26.15
CA LEU A 281 -3.80 -26.48 -27.58
C LEU A 281 -2.43 -27.08 -27.91
N LYS A 282 -1.35 -26.62 -27.26
CA LYS A 282 -0.01 -27.17 -27.46
C LYS A 282 0.12 -28.58 -26.87
N GLU A 283 -0.47 -28.83 -25.70
CA GLU A 283 -0.56 -30.19 -25.16
C GLU A 283 -1.34 -31.10 -26.10
N PHE A 284 -2.47 -30.60 -26.63
CA PHE A 284 -3.29 -31.33 -27.59
C PHE A 284 -2.60 -31.54 -28.96
N ALA A 285 -1.78 -30.61 -29.44
CA ALA A 285 -1.02 -30.80 -30.68
C ALA A 285 -0.01 -31.97 -30.58
N ASN A 286 0.44 -32.27 -29.35
CA ASN A 286 1.28 -33.43 -29.04
C ASN A 286 0.46 -34.69 -28.70
N PHE A 287 -0.86 -34.63 -28.85
CA PHE A 287 -1.75 -35.76 -28.58
C PHE A 287 -1.51 -36.88 -29.60
N ASP A 288 -1.25 -38.07 -29.08
CA ASP A 288 -1.15 -39.30 -29.85
C ASP A 288 -2.12 -40.33 -29.26
N PHE A 289 -3.06 -40.77 -30.09
CA PHE A 289 -4.10 -41.71 -29.66
C PHE A 289 -3.53 -43.04 -29.18
N ASP A 290 -2.46 -43.55 -29.81
CA ASP A 290 -1.84 -44.80 -29.43
C ASP A 290 -1.15 -44.70 -28.05
N VAL A 291 -0.52 -43.57 -27.76
CA VAL A 291 0.06 -43.24 -26.46
C VAL A 291 -1.04 -43.11 -25.41
N TRP A 292 -2.10 -42.36 -25.71
CA TRP A 292 -3.27 -42.20 -24.83
C TRP A 292 -3.91 -43.56 -24.51
N ARG A 293 -4.19 -44.38 -25.53
CA ARG A 293 -4.77 -45.72 -25.40
C ARG A 293 -3.91 -46.62 -24.52
N LYS A 294 -2.59 -46.66 -24.75
CA LYS A 294 -1.66 -47.46 -23.94
C LYS A 294 -1.68 -47.02 -22.47
N LYS A 295 -1.69 -45.70 -22.21
CA LYS A 295 -1.79 -45.13 -20.86
C LYS A 295 -3.13 -45.50 -20.19
N TYR A 296 -4.23 -45.38 -20.92
CA TYR A 296 -5.57 -45.73 -20.45
C TYR A 296 -5.70 -47.23 -20.11
N MET A 297 -5.23 -48.10 -21.00
CA MET A 297 -5.22 -49.56 -20.78
C MET A 297 -4.37 -49.95 -19.58
N ARG A 298 -3.17 -49.38 -19.42
CA ARG A 298 -2.31 -49.62 -18.25
C ARG A 298 -3.02 -49.18 -16.96
N TRP A 299 -3.65 -48.00 -16.97
CA TRP A 299 -4.39 -47.48 -15.82
C TRP A 299 -5.57 -48.37 -15.42
N MET A 300 -6.35 -48.85 -16.39
CA MET A 300 -7.45 -49.78 -16.14
C MET A 300 -6.98 -51.11 -15.57
N ASN A 301 -5.90 -51.67 -16.13
CA ASN A 301 -5.29 -52.92 -15.66
C ASN A 301 -4.81 -52.79 -14.21
N HIS A 302 -4.18 -51.67 -13.85
CA HIS A 302 -3.78 -51.41 -12.46
C HIS A 302 -4.96 -51.29 -11.50
N LYS A 303 -6.09 -50.74 -11.95
CA LYS A 303 -7.34 -50.70 -11.16
C LYS A 303 -8.05 -52.05 -11.09
N LYS A 304 -7.54 -53.10 -11.75
CA LYS A 304 -8.22 -54.40 -11.94
C LYS A 304 -9.65 -54.24 -12.47
N SER A 305 -9.90 -53.17 -13.24
CA SER A 305 -11.22 -52.84 -13.78
C SER A 305 -11.31 -53.37 -15.21
N ARG A 306 -12.40 -54.05 -15.54
CA ARG A 306 -12.64 -54.53 -16.91
C ARG A 306 -13.26 -53.42 -17.75
N VAL A 307 -12.96 -53.43 -19.06
CA VAL A 307 -13.57 -52.56 -20.09
C VAL A 307 -15.09 -52.65 -20.05
N MET A 308 -15.61 -53.88 -19.94
CA MET A 308 -17.05 -54.16 -19.75
C MET A 308 -17.68 -53.50 -18.51
N ASP A 309 -16.95 -53.44 -17.40
CA ASP A 309 -17.48 -52.91 -16.14
C ASP A 309 -17.48 -51.38 -16.13
N PHE A 310 -16.64 -50.77 -16.96
CA PHE A 310 -16.67 -49.34 -17.20
C PHE A 310 -17.81 -48.96 -18.13
N PHE A 311 -17.97 -49.69 -19.25
CA PHE A 311 -19.04 -49.45 -20.23
C PHE A 311 -20.43 -49.53 -19.57
N ARG A 312 -20.72 -50.62 -18.85
CA ARG A 312 -22.00 -50.80 -18.10
C ARG A 312 -22.25 -49.79 -16.99
N ARG A 313 -21.23 -49.07 -16.52
CA ARG A 313 -21.40 -48.04 -15.50
C ARG A 313 -21.91 -46.73 -16.10
N ILE A 314 -21.56 -46.48 -17.36
CA ILE A 314 -21.88 -45.26 -18.08
C ILE A 314 -23.19 -45.44 -18.83
N ASP A 315 -23.39 -46.61 -19.45
CA ASP A 315 -24.63 -47.07 -20.07
C ASP A 315 -25.71 -47.31 -18.98
N LYS A 316 -26.47 -46.28 -18.63
CA LYS A 316 -27.45 -46.30 -17.53
C LYS A 316 -28.78 -46.94 -17.93
N ASP A 317 -29.17 -46.76 -19.19
CA ASP A 317 -30.39 -47.27 -19.79
C ASP A 317 -30.22 -48.66 -20.42
N GLN A 318 -28.98 -49.17 -20.48
CA GLN A 318 -28.62 -50.52 -20.92
C GLN A 318 -29.03 -50.79 -22.37
N ASP A 319 -28.98 -49.75 -23.19
CA ASP A 319 -29.30 -49.86 -24.62
C ASP A 319 -28.11 -50.41 -25.43
N GLY A 320 -26.95 -50.59 -24.79
CA GLY A 320 -25.73 -51.14 -25.40
C GLY A 320 -24.93 -50.12 -26.21
N LYS A 321 -25.32 -48.85 -26.17
CA LYS A 321 -24.65 -47.70 -26.76
C LYS A 321 -24.38 -46.66 -25.67
N ILE A 322 -23.39 -45.80 -25.87
CA ILE A 322 -23.19 -44.64 -25.00
C ILE A 322 -23.06 -43.39 -25.86
N THR A 323 -23.67 -42.29 -25.44
CA THR A 323 -23.49 -41.03 -26.16
C THR A 323 -22.07 -40.51 -25.99
N ARG A 324 -21.61 -39.70 -26.94
CA ARG A 324 -20.30 -39.04 -26.86
C ARG A 324 -20.12 -38.25 -25.56
N GLN A 325 -21.18 -37.57 -25.11
CA GLN A 325 -21.12 -36.79 -23.89
C GLN A 325 -20.98 -37.68 -22.64
N GLU A 326 -21.73 -38.78 -22.57
CA GLU A 326 -21.62 -39.75 -21.48
C GLU A 326 -20.25 -40.44 -21.44
N PHE A 327 -19.67 -40.73 -22.59
CA PHE A 327 -18.32 -41.26 -22.68
C PHE A 327 -17.27 -40.27 -22.14
N ILE A 328 -17.31 -39.01 -22.60
CA ILE A 328 -16.39 -37.95 -22.16
C ILE A 328 -16.51 -37.72 -20.65
N GLU A 329 -17.73 -37.52 -20.14
CA GLU A 329 -17.97 -37.30 -18.71
C GLU A 329 -17.62 -38.54 -17.87
N GLY A 330 -17.89 -39.74 -18.41
CA GLY A 330 -17.56 -41.02 -17.81
C GLY A 330 -16.05 -41.19 -17.60
N ILE A 331 -15.22 -40.85 -18.59
CA ILE A 331 -13.76 -40.93 -18.45
C ILE A 331 -13.22 -39.81 -17.55
N LEU A 332 -13.71 -38.57 -17.70
CA LEU A 332 -13.27 -37.45 -16.85
C LEU A 332 -13.59 -37.68 -15.37
N SER A 333 -14.73 -38.31 -15.06
CA SER A 333 -15.10 -38.69 -13.68
C SER A 333 -14.24 -39.82 -13.11
N SER A 334 -13.57 -40.60 -13.97
CA SER A 334 -12.87 -41.82 -13.59
C SER A 334 -11.54 -41.58 -12.85
N LYS A 335 -11.09 -40.32 -12.74
CA LYS A 335 -9.77 -39.88 -12.27
C LYS A 335 -8.60 -40.33 -13.15
N PHE A 336 -8.88 -40.73 -14.38
CA PHE A 336 -7.84 -40.94 -15.38
C PHE A 336 -7.29 -39.56 -15.82
N PRO A 337 -5.96 -39.35 -15.84
CA PRO A 337 -5.40 -38.05 -16.22
C PRO A 337 -5.52 -37.83 -17.74
N THR A 338 -6.51 -37.04 -18.14
CA THR A 338 -6.81 -36.63 -19.52
C THR A 338 -7.58 -35.30 -19.55
N SER A 339 -7.53 -34.56 -20.65
CA SER A 339 -8.26 -33.29 -20.84
C SER A 339 -9.56 -33.48 -21.64
N ARG A 340 -10.42 -32.45 -21.66
CA ARG A 340 -11.67 -32.49 -22.43
C ARG A 340 -11.39 -32.48 -23.94
N LEU A 341 -10.37 -31.75 -24.40
CA LEU A 341 -9.93 -31.75 -25.80
C LEU A 341 -9.44 -33.13 -26.25
N GLU A 342 -8.57 -33.77 -25.46
CA GLU A 342 -8.13 -35.15 -25.73
C GLU A 342 -9.34 -36.09 -25.83
N MET A 343 -10.27 -36.00 -24.87
CA MET A 343 -11.45 -36.87 -24.85
C MET A 343 -12.40 -36.64 -26.03
N SER A 344 -12.50 -35.42 -26.55
CA SER A 344 -13.27 -35.16 -27.77
C SER A 344 -12.66 -35.87 -28.97
N ALA A 345 -11.34 -35.78 -29.15
CA ALA A 345 -10.64 -36.48 -30.23
C ALA A 345 -10.68 -38.01 -30.07
N VAL A 346 -10.58 -38.51 -28.84
CA VAL A 346 -10.77 -39.94 -28.53
C VAL A 346 -12.19 -40.36 -28.89
N ALA A 347 -13.21 -39.57 -28.56
CA ALA A 347 -14.60 -39.88 -28.92
C ALA A 347 -14.79 -39.96 -30.44
N ASP A 348 -14.18 -39.06 -31.22
CA ASP A 348 -14.18 -39.10 -32.68
C ASP A 348 -13.53 -40.37 -33.25
N ILE A 349 -12.49 -40.90 -32.59
CA ILE A 349 -11.81 -42.13 -33.03
C ILE A 349 -12.60 -43.38 -32.64
N PHE A 350 -13.34 -43.32 -31.52
CA PHE A 350 -14.16 -44.42 -31.04
C PHE A 350 -15.47 -44.55 -31.82
N ASP A 351 -16.11 -43.43 -32.18
CA ASP A 351 -17.31 -43.35 -33.01
C ASP A 351 -16.93 -43.48 -34.49
N ARG A 352 -16.78 -44.72 -34.97
CA ARG A 352 -16.18 -45.00 -36.28
C ARG A 352 -17.17 -44.77 -37.41
N ASP A 353 -18.44 -45.03 -37.17
CA ASP A 353 -19.51 -44.82 -38.14
C ASP A 353 -20.09 -43.40 -38.11
N GLY A 354 -19.75 -42.59 -37.10
CA GLY A 354 -20.13 -41.19 -36.96
C GLY A 354 -21.60 -41.02 -36.59
N ASP A 355 -22.23 -42.04 -36.01
CA ASP A 355 -23.66 -42.01 -35.63
C ASP A 355 -23.91 -41.18 -34.36
N GLY A 356 -22.85 -40.70 -33.69
CA GLY A 356 -22.90 -39.89 -32.48
C GLY A 356 -23.03 -40.71 -31.19
N TYR A 357 -23.03 -42.03 -31.31
CA TYR A 357 -22.98 -43.00 -30.23
C TYR A 357 -21.71 -43.84 -30.37
N ILE A 358 -21.30 -44.47 -29.27
CA ILE A 358 -20.18 -45.41 -29.26
C ILE A 358 -20.76 -46.74 -28.80
N ASP A 359 -20.82 -47.71 -29.70
CA ASP A 359 -21.29 -49.04 -29.32
C ASP A 359 -20.19 -49.87 -28.63
N TYR A 360 -20.59 -50.97 -28.00
CA TYR A 360 -19.64 -51.84 -27.30
C TYR A 360 -18.54 -52.42 -28.21
N TYR A 361 -18.85 -52.73 -29.47
CA TYR A 361 -17.90 -53.31 -30.41
C TYR A 361 -16.88 -52.28 -30.86
N GLU A 362 -17.31 -51.06 -31.15
CA GLU A 362 -16.45 -49.91 -31.47
C GLU A 362 -15.50 -49.59 -30.31
N PHE A 363 -16.03 -49.53 -29.10
CA PHE A 363 -15.26 -49.29 -27.88
C PHE A 363 -14.13 -50.32 -27.68
N VAL A 364 -14.45 -51.60 -27.87
CA VAL A 364 -13.46 -52.68 -27.74
C VAL A 364 -12.47 -52.68 -28.91
N ALA A 365 -12.93 -52.41 -30.13
CA ALA A 365 -12.07 -52.38 -31.31
C ALA A 365 -11.02 -51.26 -31.23
N ALA A 366 -11.41 -50.07 -30.77
CA ALA A 366 -10.50 -48.95 -30.59
C ALA A 366 -9.44 -49.21 -29.49
N LEU A 367 -9.82 -49.91 -28.42
CA LEU A 367 -8.91 -50.28 -27.32
C LEU A 367 -8.03 -51.52 -27.62
N HIS A 368 -8.49 -52.42 -28.49
CA HIS A 368 -7.80 -53.65 -28.86
C HIS A 368 -7.70 -53.83 -30.39
N PRO A 369 -6.83 -53.06 -31.07
CA PRO A 369 -6.72 -53.13 -32.53
C PRO A 369 -6.17 -54.47 -33.07
N ASN A 370 -5.41 -55.22 -32.26
CA ASN A 370 -4.95 -56.56 -32.59
C ASN A 370 -5.62 -57.61 -31.68
N LYS A 371 -6.76 -58.15 -32.12
CA LYS A 371 -7.48 -59.22 -31.41
C LYS A 371 -6.67 -60.52 -31.23
N ASP A 372 -5.58 -60.71 -31.98
CA ASP A 372 -4.76 -61.93 -31.90
C ASP A 372 -3.64 -61.91 -30.85
N ALA A 373 -3.49 -60.82 -30.09
CA ALA A 373 -2.40 -60.63 -29.13
C ALA A 373 -2.82 -60.79 -27.66
N TYR A 374 -3.81 -61.65 -27.34
CA TYR A 374 -3.95 -62.14 -25.96
C TYR A 374 -2.82 -63.15 -25.67
N LYS A 375 -1.58 -62.65 -25.58
CA LYS A 375 -0.53 -63.37 -24.87
C LYS A 375 -0.69 -63.02 -23.39
N PRO A 376 -0.87 -64.00 -22.50
CA PRO A 376 -0.86 -63.74 -21.06
C PRO A 376 0.44 -63.01 -20.69
N VAL A 377 0.31 -61.96 -19.89
CA VAL A 377 1.43 -61.11 -19.40
C VAL A 377 2.60 -62.01 -19.00
N THR A 378 3.73 -61.87 -19.69
CA THR A 378 4.90 -62.71 -19.40
C THR A 378 5.44 -62.32 -18.03
N ASP A 379 6.12 -63.25 -17.37
CA ASP A 379 6.71 -62.95 -16.06
C ASP A 379 7.75 -61.82 -16.17
N ALA A 380 8.35 -61.61 -17.35
CA ALA A 380 9.21 -60.47 -17.64
C ALA A 380 8.47 -59.13 -17.56
N ASP A 381 7.29 -59.03 -18.16
CA ASP A 381 6.45 -57.82 -18.13
C ASP A 381 6.00 -57.50 -16.70
N LYS A 382 5.66 -58.53 -15.90
CA LYS A 382 5.28 -58.35 -14.48
C LYS A 382 6.45 -57.83 -13.63
N ILE A 383 7.65 -58.33 -13.90
CA ILE A 383 8.86 -57.93 -13.18
C ILE A 383 9.23 -56.50 -13.55
N GLU A 384 9.16 -56.11 -14.82
CA GLU A 384 9.43 -54.74 -15.27
C GLU A 384 8.48 -53.71 -14.63
N ASP A 385 7.18 -54.05 -14.59
CA ASP A 385 6.15 -53.20 -13.98
C ASP A 385 6.36 -53.02 -12.47
N GLU A 386 6.75 -54.08 -11.77
CA GLU A 386 7.03 -54.00 -10.32
C GLU A 386 8.33 -53.22 -10.06
N VAL A 387 9.36 -53.41 -10.88
CA VAL A 387 10.61 -52.63 -10.80
C VAL A 387 10.34 -51.13 -11.01
N THR A 388 9.60 -50.77 -12.05
CA THR A 388 9.23 -49.37 -12.35
C THR A 388 8.40 -48.75 -11.22
N ARG A 389 7.44 -49.51 -10.67
CA ARG A 389 6.63 -49.08 -9.52
C ARG A 389 7.48 -48.82 -8.27
N GLN A 390 8.43 -49.71 -7.96
CA GLN A 390 9.29 -49.55 -6.79
C GLN A 390 10.24 -48.36 -6.95
N VAL A 391 10.79 -48.14 -8.16
CA VAL A 391 11.59 -46.97 -8.48
C VAL A 391 10.79 -45.67 -8.33
N ALA A 392 9.53 -45.65 -8.78
CA ALA A 392 8.65 -44.49 -8.64
C ALA A 392 8.30 -44.17 -7.17
N LYS A 393 8.27 -45.18 -6.29
CA LYS A 393 8.02 -45.01 -4.85
C LYS A 393 9.25 -44.58 -4.04
N CYS A 394 10.47 -44.70 -4.57
CA CYS A 394 11.69 -44.28 -3.86
C CYS A 394 11.72 -42.75 -3.70
N LYS A 395 11.86 -42.32 -2.45
CA LYS A 395 12.01 -40.91 -2.03
C LYS A 395 13.49 -40.52 -1.81
N CYS A 396 14.40 -41.31 -2.36
CA CYS A 396 15.83 -41.21 -2.11
C CYS A 396 16.40 -39.95 -2.78
N ALA A 397 17.33 -39.24 -2.11
CA ALA A 397 17.88 -37.97 -2.59
C ALA A 397 18.64 -38.08 -3.95
N LYS A 398 19.19 -39.27 -4.26
CA LYS A 398 19.66 -39.65 -5.60
C LYS A 398 18.92 -40.93 -6.01
N ARG A 399 18.24 -40.89 -7.16
CA ARG A 399 17.49 -42.04 -7.69
C ARG A 399 18.45 -43.10 -8.24
N PHE A 400 18.17 -44.37 -7.95
CA PHE A 400 18.85 -45.51 -8.55
C PHE A 400 18.55 -45.54 -10.04
N GLN A 401 19.58 -45.73 -10.87
CA GLN A 401 19.38 -46.06 -12.28
C GLN A 401 19.24 -47.57 -12.41
N VAL A 402 18.21 -47.98 -13.15
CA VAL A 402 17.86 -49.39 -13.33
C VAL A 402 17.98 -49.73 -14.80
N GLU A 403 18.81 -50.71 -15.11
CA GLU A 403 19.07 -51.17 -16.48
C GLU A 403 18.70 -52.65 -16.57
N GLN A 404 17.88 -53.00 -17.57
CA GLN A 404 17.54 -54.39 -17.85
C GLN A 404 18.71 -55.03 -18.60
N ILE A 405 19.32 -56.06 -18.01
CA ILE A 405 20.52 -56.72 -18.55
C ILE A 405 20.22 -58.12 -19.14
N GLY A 406 18.94 -58.52 -19.14
CA GLY A 406 18.43 -59.76 -19.75
C GLY A 406 17.00 -60.07 -19.30
N GLU A 407 16.40 -61.12 -19.86
CA GLU A 407 15.07 -61.59 -19.44
C GLU A 407 15.06 -61.86 -17.92
N ASN A 408 14.16 -61.19 -17.21
CA ASN A 408 14.01 -61.25 -15.74
C ASN A 408 15.25 -60.79 -14.92
N LYS A 409 16.20 -60.07 -15.52
CA LYS A 409 17.43 -59.61 -14.84
C LYS A 409 17.60 -58.10 -14.92
N TYR A 410 17.62 -57.44 -13.77
CA TYR A 410 17.78 -55.99 -13.63
C TYR A 410 19.03 -55.67 -12.83
N ARG A 411 19.82 -54.70 -13.32
CA ARG A 411 20.97 -54.14 -12.63
C ARG A 411 20.59 -52.79 -12.06
N PHE A 412 20.84 -52.60 -10.77
CA PHE A 412 20.63 -51.34 -10.07
C PHE A 412 21.98 -50.71 -9.80
N PHE A 413 22.17 -49.45 -10.18
CA PHE A 413 23.39 -48.71 -9.87
C PHE A 413 23.11 -47.31 -9.32
N LEU A 414 23.92 -46.94 -8.34
CA LEU A 414 24.07 -45.59 -7.83
C LEU A 414 25.35 -45.05 -8.46
N GLY A 415 25.23 -44.11 -9.41
CA GLY A 415 26.31 -43.37 -10.08
C GLY A 415 27.76 -43.90 -9.99
N ASN A 416 28.35 -44.26 -11.13
CA ASN A 416 29.79 -44.42 -11.42
C ASN A 416 30.70 -45.16 -10.42
N GLN A 417 30.29 -46.30 -9.86
CA GLN A 417 31.25 -47.34 -9.46
C GLN A 417 30.84 -48.73 -9.96
N VAL A 418 31.60 -49.23 -10.94
CA VAL A 418 31.62 -50.63 -11.33
C VAL A 418 32.32 -51.40 -10.21
N GLN A 419 31.59 -52.13 -9.39
CA GLN A 419 32.17 -53.17 -8.54
C GLN A 419 31.73 -54.54 -9.07
N THR A 420 32.68 -55.21 -9.69
CA THR A 420 32.63 -56.64 -9.96
C THR A 420 32.79 -57.38 -8.65
N SER A 421 31.94 -58.38 -8.39
CA SER A 421 32.26 -59.45 -7.45
C SER A 421 31.59 -60.74 -7.92
N LYS A 422 32.45 -61.75 -8.08
CA LYS A 422 32.20 -63.11 -8.57
C LYS A 422 31.67 -64.02 -7.45
N ALA A 423 30.98 -65.06 -7.93
CA ALA A 423 30.63 -66.35 -7.33
C ALA A 423 29.61 -66.32 -6.18
#